data_AF-A0A1G1L039-F1
#
_entry.id   AF-A0A1G1L039-F1
#
_cell.length_a   1.000
_cell.length_b   1.000
_cell.length_c   1.000
_cell.angle_alpha   90.00
_cell.angle_beta   90.00
_cell.angle_gamma   90.00
#
_symmetry.space_group_name_H-M   'P 1'
#
loop_
_entity.id
_entity.type
_entity.pdbx_description
1 polymer ?
#
loop_
_entity_poly.entity_id
_entity_poly.type
_entity_poly.pdbx_seq_one_letter_code
_entity_poly.pdbx_strand_id
1 'polypeptide(L)'
;MKQFFLEIFLMFRKEKLYLFLLMALLVFYGVVLAGNHVFVKKEKQEPSNKIIETQGQSRVKTQKEVKKEDLLDSKMISKKLEENPELWKPIRILALTTFGIFLAGISLNFFAMHRFVKQRELVSRAGDVLHISWGSSEIVQVILLFICFGVVLNLTVSLFKLIFGSPADSFGFILLHTLSIDLLLVFFIVNRVRKSGARVKDLLGFTWRKIPLREISVGFLTYLAILPAVLGLLMVLVYLSNKFSYQPPPHPLVNLFMSEEANSPIIMGLSLVLACLVGPIVEEIFFRGFLYPAIRKYGGTGCPCATLKRNLILDESAKTVLISDKYPHRYLNGNQCWAMVVSAGLFAALHENIFSFLPIFLLGLALCYLYEKRSSVLACISLHVVHNSLFVGYFFLVKNLLT
;
A
#
# COMPACT_ATOMS: atom_id res chain seq x y z
N MET A 1 0.81 16.86 -17.65
CA MET A 1 1.45 15.75 -18.41
C MET A 1 2.68 16.15 -19.23
N LYS A 2 2.69 17.14 -20.13
CA LYS A 2 3.91 17.49 -20.91
C LYS A 2 5.15 17.79 -20.05
N GLN A 3 4.99 18.55 -18.97
CA GLN A 3 6.08 18.88 -18.04
C GLN A 3 6.67 17.64 -17.34
N PHE A 4 5.83 16.66 -17.01
CA PHE A 4 6.25 15.40 -16.39
C PHE A 4 7.27 14.66 -17.27
N PHE A 5 6.94 14.46 -18.54
CA PHE A 5 7.86 13.80 -19.48
C PHE A 5 9.09 14.63 -19.80
N LEU A 6 8.97 15.97 -19.84
CA LEU A 6 10.09 16.86 -20.10
C LEU A 6 11.16 16.76 -19.00
N GLU A 7 10.76 16.76 -17.73
CA GLU A 7 11.68 16.60 -16.60
C GLU A 7 12.42 15.26 -16.63
N ILE A 8 11.71 14.16 -16.93
CA ILE A 8 12.32 12.83 -17.09
C ILE A 8 13.33 12.82 -18.24
N PHE A 9 12.98 13.41 -19.38
CA PHE A 9 13.88 13.47 -20.53
C PHE A 9 15.14 14.29 -20.22
N LEU A 10 14.99 15.46 -19.60
CA LEU A 10 16.11 16.31 -19.19
C LEU A 10 16.99 15.62 -18.14
N MET A 11 16.39 14.86 -17.22
CA MET A 11 17.12 14.05 -16.24
C MET A 11 18.04 13.03 -16.93
N PHE A 12 17.54 12.23 -17.89
CA PHE A 12 18.40 11.27 -18.61
C PHE A 12 19.49 11.95 -19.44
N ARG A 13 19.25 13.17 -19.93
CA ARG A 13 20.26 13.94 -20.65
C ARG A 13 21.38 14.41 -19.72
N LYS A 14 21.03 14.87 -18.51
CA LYS A 14 21.95 15.45 -17.53
C LYS A 14 22.71 14.39 -16.72
N GLU A 15 22.03 13.34 -16.28
CA GLU A 15 22.57 12.31 -15.39
C GLU A 15 22.61 10.96 -16.13
N LYS A 16 23.67 10.77 -16.93
CA LYS A 16 23.84 9.58 -17.79
C LYS A 16 23.81 8.25 -17.04
N LEU A 17 24.16 8.25 -15.75
CA LEU A 17 24.06 7.09 -14.87
C LEU A 17 22.67 6.42 -14.97
N TYR A 18 21.58 7.17 -14.88
CA TYR A 18 20.24 6.58 -14.90
C TYR A 18 19.86 6.02 -16.26
N LEU A 19 20.41 6.59 -17.34
CA LEU A 19 20.24 6.03 -18.68
C LEU A 19 20.96 4.68 -18.77
N PHE A 20 22.19 4.58 -18.27
CA PHE A 20 22.91 3.31 -18.19
C PHE A 20 22.20 2.29 -17.31
N LEU A 21 21.67 2.69 -16.15
CA LEU A 21 20.89 1.81 -15.28
C LEU A 21 19.63 1.29 -15.98
N LEU A 22 18.88 2.16 -16.66
CA LEU A 22 17.71 1.75 -17.45
C LEU A 22 18.10 0.76 -18.55
N MET A 23 19.16 1.03 -19.31
CA MET A 23 19.64 0.12 -20.35
C MET A 23 20.09 -1.23 -19.77
N ALA A 24 20.80 -1.22 -18.63
CA ALA A 24 21.22 -2.44 -17.96
C ALA A 24 20.03 -3.27 -17.48
N LEU A 25 18.99 -2.64 -16.94
CA LEU A 25 17.74 -3.32 -16.57
C LEU A 25 17.03 -3.93 -17.78
N LEU A 26 16.91 -3.17 -18.89
CA LEU A 26 16.29 -3.66 -20.11
C LEU A 26 17.04 -4.87 -20.69
N VAL A 27 18.37 -4.83 -20.69
CA VAL A 27 19.20 -5.96 -21.13
C VAL A 27 19.03 -7.15 -20.18
N PHE A 28 19.12 -6.94 -18.87
CA PHE A 28 18.98 -8.01 -17.87
C PHE A 28 17.63 -8.72 -18.00
N TYR A 29 16.52 -7.97 -17.96
CA TYR A 29 15.19 -8.57 -18.09
C TYR A 29 14.94 -9.12 -19.50
N GLY A 30 15.54 -8.53 -20.55
CA GLY A 30 15.51 -9.09 -21.90
C GLY A 30 16.16 -10.47 -21.98
N VAL A 31 17.32 -10.66 -21.33
CA VAL A 31 18.00 -11.95 -21.22
C VAL A 31 17.17 -12.95 -20.41
N VAL A 32 16.61 -12.53 -19.26
CA VAL A 32 15.75 -13.39 -18.43
C VAL A 32 14.52 -13.86 -19.21
N LEU A 33 13.84 -12.96 -19.92
CA LEU A 33 12.68 -13.30 -20.75
C LEU A 33 13.05 -14.24 -21.90
N ALA A 34 14.14 -13.96 -22.62
CA ALA A 34 14.62 -14.82 -23.70
C ALA A 34 15.00 -16.22 -23.18
N GLY A 35 15.67 -16.29 -22.04
CA GLY A 35 15.99 -17.54 -21.35
C GLY A 35 14.73 -18.34 -21.02
N ASN A 36 13.75 -17.71 -20.35
CA ASN A 36 12.47 -18.35 -20.03
C ASN A 36 11.75 -18.88 -21.28
N HIS A 37 11.75 -18.13 -22.39
CA HIS A 37 11.16 -18.60 -23.64
C HIS A 37 11.86 -19.84 -24.23
N VAL A 38 13.20 -19.92 -24.12
CA VAL A 38 13.98 -21.08 -24.57
C VAL A 38 13.70 -22.30 -23.68
N PHE A 39 13.66 -22.13 -22.36
CA PHE A 39 13.36 -23.21 -21.41
C PHE A 39 11.94 -23.75 -21.59
N VAL A 40 10.92 -22.87 -21.71
CA VAL A 40 9.52 -23.27 -21.94
C VAL A 40 9.36 -23.99 -23.29
N LYS A 41 10.12 -23.59 -24.31
CA LYS A 41 10.11 -24.28 -25.62
C LYS A 41 10.75 -25.68 -25.54
N LYS A 42 11.74 -25.85 -24.68
CA LYS A 42 12.44 -27.13 -24.47
C LYS A 42 11.59 -28.13 -23.67
N GLU A 43 10.87 -27.67 -22.65
CA GLU A 43 9.88 -28.48 -21.92
C GLU A 43 8.72 -28.97 -22.82
N LYS A 44 8.32 -28.18 -23.82
CA LYS A 44 7.29 -28.59 -24.79
C LYS A 44 7.77 -29.61 -25.83
N GLN A 45 9.07 -29.89 -25.93
CA GLN A 45 9.64 -30.82 -26.92
C GLN A 45 10.02 -32.19 -26.34
N GLU A 46 10.03 -32.38 -25.02
CA GLU A 46 10.07 -33.70 -24.40
C GLU A 46 8.64 -34.22 -24.17
N PRO A 47 8.28 -35.44 -24.61
CA PRO A 47 6.97 -36.02 -24.30
C PRO A 47 6.97 -36.51 -22.85
N SER A 48 6.86 -35.57 -21.91
CA SER A 48 6.58 -35.86 -20.51
C SER A 48 5.06 -35.95 -20.33
N ASN A 49 4.56 -37.19 -20.26
CA ASN A 49 3.27 -37.49 -19.66
C ASN A 49 3.24 -37.00 -18.21
N LYS A 50 2.86 -35.74 -17.99
CA LYS A 50 2.20 -35.19 -16.80
C LYS A 50 1.97 -33.70 -17.01
N ILE A 51 0.91 -33.38 -17.73
CA ILE A 51 0.28 -32.06 -17.68
C ILE A 51 -0.40 -31.95 -16.31
N ILE A 52 0.19 -31.19 -15.39
CA ILE A 52 -0.58 -30.37 -14.46
C ILE A 52 0.05 -28.98 -14.51
N GLU A 53 -0.44 -28.19 -15.47
CA GLU A 53 -0.35 -26.73 -15.44
C GLU A 53 -0.89 -26.24 -14.09
N THR A 54 -0.01 -25.76 -13.23
CA THR A 54 -0.40 -25.03 -12.01
C THR A 54 0.15 -23.61 -12.13
N GLN A 55 -0.40 -22.86 -13.08
CA GLN A 55 -0.29 -21.40 -13.11
C GLN A 55 -1.66 -20.80 -13.45
N GLY A 56 -2.23 -20.07 -12.48
CA GLY A 56 -3.02 -18.87 -12.75
C GLY A 56 -4.38 -19.00 -13.44
N GLN A 57 -5.08 -20.14 -13.36
CA GLN A 57 -6.49 -20.19 -13.75
C GLN A 57 -7.40 -20.18 -12.51
N SER A 58 -8.08 -19.06 -12.31
CA SER A 58 -9.28 -18.97 -11.46
C SER A 58 -10.29 -20.00 -11.94
N ARG A 59 -10.32 -21.17 -11.28
CA ARG A 59 -11.29 -22.22 -11.56
C ARG A 59 -12.66 -21.70 -11.14
N VAL A 60 -13.54 -21.39 -12.09
CA VAL A 60 -14.95 -21.14 -11.82
C VAL A 60 -15.54 -22.45 -11.32
N LYS A 61 -15.62 -22.63 -10.00
CA LYS A 61 -16.27 -23.81 -9.40
C LYS A 61 -17.76 -23.77 -9.72
N THR A 62 -18.37 -24.92 -9.93
CA THR A 62 -19.82 -24.95 -10.21
C THR A 62 -20.60 -24.56 -8.96
N GLN A 63 -21.76 -23.92 -9.13
CA GLN A 63 -22.62 -23.45 -8.02
C GLN A 63 -22.99 -24.57 -7.01
N LYS A 64 -22.98 -25.84 -7.44
CA LYS A 64 -23.20 -27.01 -6.58
C LYS A 64 -21.97 -27.34 -5.73
N GLU A 65 -20.76 -27.13 -6.23
CA GLU A 65 -19.51 -27.38 -5.50
C GLU A 65 -19.27 -26.31 -4.45
N VAL A 66 -19.45 -25.02 -4.79
CA VAL A 66 -19.32 -23.90 -3.83
C VAL A 66 -20.33 -24.04 -2.68
N LYS A 67 -21.61 -24.29 -2.99
CA LYS A 67 -22.62 -24.52 -1.95
C LYS A 67 -22.30 -25.73 -1.07
N LYS A 68 -21.69 -26.79 -1.61
CA LYS A 68 -21.34 -27.98 -0.85
C LYS A 68 -20.16 -27.73 0.09
N GLU A 69 -19.16 -26.97 -0.37
CA GLU A 69 -18.01 -26.50 0.42
C GLU A 69 -18.47 -25.56 1.55
N ASP A 70 -19.26 -24.52 1.25
CA ASP A 70 -19.80 -23.58 2.26
C ASP A 70 -20.68 -24.29 3.31
N LEU A 71 -21.50 -25.27 2.89
CA LEU A 71 -22.28 -26.10 3.81
C LEU A 71 -21.41 -27.01 4.68
N LEU A 72 -20.28 -27.50 4.15
CA LEU A 72 -19.33 -28.33 4.88
C LEU A 72 -18.57 -27.48 5.92
N ASP A 73 -18.13 -26.29 5.55
CA ASP A 73 -17.44 -25.35 6.46
C ASP A 73 -18.38 -24.85 7.56
N SER A 74 -19.62 -24.48 7.22
CA SER A 74 -20.61 -24.06 8.21
C SER A 74 -20.96 -25.17 9.20
N LYS A 75 -21.10 -26.42 8.73
CA LYS A 75 -21.34 -27.58 9.59
C LYS A 75 -20.13 -27.96 10.43
N MET A 76 -18.92 -27.78 9.91
CA MET A 76 -17.68 -28.03 10.65
C MET A 76 -17.53 -27.02 11.80
N ILE A 77 -17.82 -25.75 11.54
CA ILE A 77 -17.78 -24.69 12.57
C ILE A 77 -18.85 -24.94 13.63
N SER A 78 -20.10 -25.25 13.24
CA SER A 78 -21.17 -25.52 14.20
C SER A 78 -20.85 -26.73 15.07
N LYS A 79 -20.31 -27.80 14.48
CA LYS A 79 -19.89 -29.00 15.20
C LYS A 79 -18.75 -28.71 16.20
N LYS A 80 -17.73 -27.93 15.80
CA LYS A 80 -16.65 -27.52 16.71
C LYS A 80 -17.14 -26.66 17.88
N LEU A 81 -18.15 -25.81 17.64
CA LEU A 81 -18.76 -24.97 18.68
C LEU A 81 -19.63 -25.77 19.65
N GLU A 82 -20.25 -26.86 19.19
CA GLU A 82 -20.96 -27.81 20.04
C GLU A 82 -19.97 -28.63 20.90
N GLU A 83 -18.83 -29.03 20.33
CA GLU A 83 -17.78 -29.79 21.03
C GLU A 83 -17.00 -28.93 22.04
N ASN A 84 -16.85 -27.62 21.80
CA ASN A 84 -16.08 -26.71 22.66
C ASN A 84 -16.90 -25.46 23.05
N PRO A 85 -17.82 -25.57 24.03
CA PRO A 85 -18.70 -24.47 24.42
C PRO A 85 -17.96 -23.23 24.95
N GLU A 86 -16.72 -23.38 25.41
CA GLU A 86 -15.86 -22.27 25.84
C GLU A 86 -15.49 -21.31 24.68
N LEU A 87 -15.54 -21.75 23.42
CA LEU A 87 -15.28 -20.91 22.24
C LEU A 87 -16.35 -19.82 22.03
N TRP A 88 -17.54 -19.98 22.61
CA TRP A 88 -18.60 -18.96 22.51
C TRP A 88 -18.23 -17.64 23.18
N LYS A 89 -17.43 -17.67 24.25
CA LYS A 89 -16.99 -16.46 24.96
C LYS A 89 -16.13 -15.55 24.07
N PRO A 90 -14.99 -16.02 23.50
CA PRO A 90 -14.17 -15.19 22.61
C PRO A 90 -14.91 -14.78 21.33
N ILE A 91 -15.76 -15.64 20.75
CA ILE A 91 -16.58 -15.28 19.58
C ILE A 91 -17.55 -14.16 19.88
N ARG A 92 -18.27 -14.24 21.01
CA ARG A 92 -19.20 -13.17 21.42
C ARG A 92 -18.47 -11.87 21.69
N ILE A 93 -17.33 -11.92 22.39
CA ILE A 93 -16.50 -10.73 22.63
C ILE A 93 -16.08 -10.12 21.29
N LEU A 94 -15.57 -10.92 20.36
CA LEU A 94 -15.18 -10.45 19.03
C LEU A 94 -16.35 -9.81 18.27
N ALA A 95 -17.50 -10.49 18.24
CA ALA A 95 -18.69 -9.99 17.56
C ALA A 95 -19.16 -8.66 18.16
N LEU A 96 -19.22 -8.56 19.49
CA LEU A 96 -19.61 -7.34 20.20
C LEU A 96 -18.60 -6.21 19.99
N THR A 97 -17.29 -6.50 20.04
CA THR A 97 -16.25 -5.50 19.77
C THR A 97 -16.32 -5.03 18.32
N THR A 98 -16.44 -5.93 17.35
CA THR A 98 -16.55 -5.58 15.92
C THR A 98 -17.79 -4.74 15.67
N PHE A 99 -18.92 -5.13 16.25
CA PHE A 99 -20.18 -4.37 16.18
C PHE A 99 -20.05 -2.99 16.83
N GLY A 100 -19.42 -2.90 18.00
CA GLY A 100 -19.16 -1.64 18.68
C GLY A 100 -18.26 -0.69 17.87
N ILE A 101 -17.19 -1.21 17.26
CA ILE A 101 -16.30 -0.45 16.36
C ILE A 101 -17.08 0.03 15.12
N PHE A 102 -17.93 -0.82 14.55
CA PHE A 102 -18.78 -0.46 13.41
C PHE A 102 -19.77 0.66 13.76
N LEU A 103 -20.44 0.57 14.92
CA LEU A 103 -21.34 1.62 15.42
C LEU A 103 -20.60 2.93 15.71
N ALA A 104 -19.38 2.86 16.27
CA ALA A 104 -18.53 4.02 16.46
C ALA A 104 -18.20 4.69 15.12
N GLY A 105 -17.87 3.90 14.10
CA GLY A 105 -17.66 4.38 12.72
C GLY A 105 -18.90 5.06 12.13
N ILE A 106 -20.09 4.47 12.29
CA ILE A 106 -21.35 5.11 11.86
C ILE A 106 -21.58 6.43 12.59
N SER A 107 -21.32 6.47 13.89
CA SER A 107 -21.47 7.67 14.71
C SER A 107 -20.52 8.78 14.26
N LEU A 108 -19.26 8.43 13.96
CA LEU A 108 -18.29 9.35 13.38
C LEU A 108 -18.71 9.85 12.00
N ASN A 109 -19.30 9.00 11.16
CA ASN A 109 -19.86 9.39 9.87
C ASN A 109 -21.05 10.34 10.02
N PHE A 110 -21.94 10.13 10.99
CA PHE A 110 -23.03 11.06 11.29
C PHE A 110 -22.48 12.43 11.72
N PHE A 111 -21.47 12.44 12.58
CA PHE A 111 -20.80 13.67 13.01
C PHE A 111 -20.06 14.37 11.86
N ALA A 112 -19.39 13.60 10.99
CA ALA A 112 -18.76 14.09 9.77
C ALA A 112 -19.80 14.70 8.83
N MET A 113 -20.93 14.03 8.62
CA MET A 113 -22.05 14.52 7.82
C MET A 113 -22.63 15.82 8.40
N HIS A 114 -22.86 15.86 9.71
CA HIS A 114 -23.32 17.08 10.38
C HIS A 114 -22.31 18.23 10.21
N ARG A 115 -21.00 17.98 10.29
CA ARG A 115 -19.97 18.99 9.98
C ARG A 115 -20.00 19.43 8.53
N PHE A 116 -20.16 18.49 7.60
CA PHE A 116 -20.25 18.75 6.18
C PHE A 116 -21.45 19.66 5.86
N VAL A 117 -22.63 19.35 6.40
CA VAL A 117 -23.86 20.17 6.27
C VAL A 117 -23.65 21.56 6.88
N LYS A 118 -23.00 21.64 8.04
CA LYS A 118 -22.60 22.92 8.65
C LYS A 118 -21.41 23.58 7.97
N GLN A 119 -20.98 23.10 6.82
CA GLN A 119 -19.93 23.68 6.01
C GLN A 119 -18.57 23.80 6.74
N ARG A 120 -18.35 22.94 7.74
CA ARG A 120 -17.11 22.81 8.50
C ARG A 120 -16.21 21.76 7.87
N GLU A 121 -14.90 21.89 8.06
CA GLU A 121 -13.96 20.88 7.60
C GLU A 121 -14.14 19.57 8.37
N LEU A 122 -14.09 18.44 7.66
CA LEU A 122 -14.23 17.10 8.26
C LEU A 122 -13.04 16.75 9.15
N VAL A 123 -11.84 17.04 8.65
CA VAL A 123 -10.57 16.83 9.34
C VAL A 123 -9.91 18.18 9.48
N SER A 124 -9.44 18.51 10.69
CA SER A 124 -8.75 19.78 10.93
C SER A 124 -7.47 19.86 10.11
N ARG A 125 -7.04 21.06 9.69
CA ARG A 125 -5.73 21.23 9.07
C ARG A 125 -4.58 21.21 10.08
N ALA A 126 -3.39 20.79 9.65
CA ALA A 126 -2.15 21.05 10.38
C ALA A 126 -1.33 22.10 9.61
N GLY A 127 -0.65 22.98 10.36
CA GLY A 127 -0.29 24.33 9.91
C GLY A 127 1.04 24.50 9.18
N ASP A 128 1.74 23.41 8.81
CA ASP A 128 3.07 23.54 8.22
C ASP A 128 3.00 23.58 6.68
N VAL A 129 3.55 24.66 6.11
CA VAL A 129 3.78 24.76 4.67
C VAL A 129 4.98 23.88 4.31
N LEU A 130 4.74 22.81 3.54
CA LEU A 130 5.77 21.89 3.09
C LEU A 130 6.48 22.43 1.84
N HIS A 131 7.80 22.40 1.85
CA HIS A 131 8.60 22.80 0.70
C HIS A 131 8.92 21.61 -0.21
N ILE A 132 8.06 21.38 -1.20
CA ILE A 132 8.18 20.26 -2.14
C ILE A 132 9.00 20.67 -3.36
N SER A 133 10.30 20.40 -3.35
CA SER A 133 11.19 20.72 -4.48
C SER A 133 11.40 19.58 -5.47
N TRP A 134 11.18 18.32 -5.08
CA TRP A 134 11.36 17.15 -5.96
C TRP A 134 10.15 16.93 -6.90
N GLY A 135 10.37 16.24 -8.00
CA GLY A 135 9.38 16.02 -9.05
C GLY A 135 9.43 14.63 -9.66
N SER A 136 9.01 14.54 -10.92
CA SER A 136 8.96 13.31 -11.70
C SER A 136 10.34 12.69 -11.95
N SER A 137 11.37 13.52 -12.08
CA SER A 137 12.77 13.08 -12.19
C SER A 137 13.19 12.24 -10.99
N GLU A 138 13.01 12.74 -9.77
CA GLU A 138 13.42 12.05 -8.56
C GLU A 138 12.65 10.75 -8.37
N ILE A 139 11.36 10.70 -8.73
CA ILE A 139 10.56 9.47 -8.71
C ILE A 139 11.22 8.41 -9.58
N VAL A 140 11.53 8.74 -10.84
CA VAL A 140 12.17 7.79 -11.78
C VAL A 140 13.55 7.38 -11.28
N GLN A 141 14.34 8.30 -10.71
CA GLN A 141 15.65 7.97 -10.13
C GLN A 141 15.53 6.95 -8.99
N VAL A 142 14.60 7.16 -8.05
CA VAL A 142 14.39 6.22 -6.93
C VAL A 142 13.93 4.87 -7.44
N ILE A 143 12.98 4.81 -8.38
CA ILE A 143 12.48 3.55 -8.95
C ILE A 143 13.60 2.79 -9.65
N LEU A 144 14.40 3.45 -10.49
CA LEU A 144 15.52 2.80 -11.18
C LEU A 144 16.57 2.29 -10.20
N LEU A 145 16.96 3.09 -9.21
CA LEU A 145 17.91 2.68 -8.18
C LEU A 145 17.38 1.49 -7.37
N PHE A 146 16.12 1.55 -6.96
CA PHE A 146 15.48 0.49 -6.19
C PHE A 146 15.44 -0.83 -6.96
N ILE A 147 15.01 -0.81 -8.24
CA ILE A 147 14.98 -2.03 -9.06
C ILE A 147 16.38 -2.56 -9.32
N CYS A 148 17.36 -1.71 -9.67
CA CYS A 148 18.74 -2.14 -9.89
C CYS A 148 19.36 -2.77 -8.65
N PHE A 149 19.25 -2.12 -7.48
CA PHE A 149 19.79 -2.65 -6.25
C PHE A 149 19.03 -3.88 -5.77
N GLY A 150 17.72 -3.96 -5.99
CA GLY A 150 16.93 -5.16 -5.72
C GLY A 150 17.40 -6.36 -6.55
N VAL A 151 17.69 -6.16 -7.85
CA VAL A 151 18.29 -7.19 -8.70
C VAL A 151 19.66 -7.61 -8.17
N VAL A 152 20.54 -6.65 -7.85
CA VAL A 152 21.88 -6.95 -7.30
C VAL A 152 21.77 -7.72 -5.98
N LEU A 153 20.87 -7.33 -5.09
CA LEU A 153 20.66 -7.99 -3.80
C LEU A 153 20.16 -9.44 -4.02
N ASN A 154 19.16 -9.63 -4.89
CA ASN A 154 18.63 -10.95 -5.22
C ASN A 154 19.70 -11.87 -5.86
N LEU A 155 20.53 -11.33 -6.76
CA LEU A 155 21.66 -12.06 -7.34
C LEU A 155 22.71 -12.42 -6.28
N THR A 156 22.97 -11.51 -5.34
CA THR A 156 23.89 -11.74 -4.22
C THR A 156 23.38 -12.85 -3.31
N VAL A 157 22.09 -12.85 -2.99
CA VAL A 157 21.44 -13.94 -2.23
C VAL A 157 21.54 -15.27 -2.99
N SER A 158 21.27 -15.25 -4.30
CA SER A 158 21.34 -16.44 -5.15
C SER A 158 22.76 -17.01 -5.21
N LEU A 159 23.77 -16.15 -5.32
CA LEU A 159 25.18 -16.54 -5.29
C LEU A 159 25.59 -17.06 -3.91
N PHE A 160 25.14 -16.41 -2.83
CA PHE A 160 25.38 -16.88 -1.48
C PHE A 160 24.80 -18.27 -1.25
N LYS A 161 23.58 -18.53 -1.74
CA LYS A 161 22.93 -19.84 -1.73
C LYS A 161 23.74 -20.90 -2.49
N LEU A 162 24.32 -20.53 -3.63
CA LEU A 162 25.18 -21.42 -4.42
C LEU A 162 26.48 -21.79 -3.69
N ILE A 163 27.10 -20.85 -2.98
CA ILE A 163 28.40 -21.03 -2.32
C ILE A 163 28.26 -21.70 -0.95
N PHE A 164 27.28 -21.26 -0.13
CA PHE A 164 27.15 -21.63 1.28
C PHE A 164 25.95 -22.55 1.57
N GLY A 165 25.09 -22.83 0.58
CA GLY A 165 23.94 -23.72 0.71
C GLY A 165 22.72 -23.10 1.38
N SER A 166 22.02 -23.91 2.19
CA SER A 166 20.65 -23.69 2.71
C SER A 166 20.35 -22.46 3.61
N PRO A 167 21.30 -21.69 4.21
CA PRO A 167 20.92 -20.60 5.12
C PRO A 167 20.05 -19.49 4.49
N ALA A 168 20.17 -19.30 3.16
CA ALA A 168 19.42 -18.31 2.41
C ALA A 168 17.90 -18.57 2.34
N ASP A 169 17.47 -19.82 2.58
CA ASP A 169 16.05 -20.19 2.58
C ASP A 169 15.43 -20.10 3.98
N SER A 170 16.21 -19.75 5.01
CA SER A 170 15.68 -19.59 6.35
C SER A 170 14.75 -18.37 6.44
N PHE A 171 13.64 -18.50 7.17
CA PHE A 171 12.70 -17.38 7.38
C PHE A 171 13.38 -16.14 7.96
N GLY A 172 14.36 -16.31 8.86
CA GLY A 172 15.14 -15.20 9.40
C GLY A 172 15.92 -14.44 8.32
N PHE A 173 16.48 -15.16 7.35
CA PHE A 173 17.18 -14.54 6.21
C PHE A 173 16.22 -13.78 5.29
N ILE A 174 15.04 -14.34 5.02
CA ILE A 174 13.98 -13.67 4.23
C ILE A 174 13.55 -12.36 4.91
N LEU A 175 13.32 -12.38 6.22
CA LEU A 175 12.96 -11.17 6.99
C LEU A 175 14.06 -10.12 6.94
N LEU A 176 15.32 -10.51 7.14
CA LEU A 176 16.47 -9.62 7.04
C LEU A 176 16.59 -9.01 5.64
N HIS A 177 16.38 -9.82 4.61
CA HIS A 177 16.39 -9.39 3.22
C HIS A 177 15.28 -8.36 2.93
N THR A 178 14.04 -8.64 3.34
CA THR A 178 12.90 -7.71 3.19
C THR A 178 13.16 -6.39 3.91
N LEU A 179 13.60 -6.44 5.17
CA LEU A 179 13.96 -5.23 5.92
C LEU A 179 15.08 -4.44 5.23
N SER A 180 16.06 -5.13 4.64
CA SER A 180 17.16 -4.48 3.91
C SER A 180 16.66 -3.74 2.67
N ILE A 181 15.71 -4.32 1.94
CA ILE A 181 15.05 -3.68 0.79
C ILE A 181 14.28 -2.43 1.23
N ASP A 182 13.52 -2.51 2.31
CA ASP A 182 12.76 -1.36 2.86
C ASP A 182 13.67 -0.20 3.26
N LEU A 183 14.77 -0.51 3.97
CA LEU A 183 15.75 0.49 4.38
C LEU A 183 16.46 1.12 3.17
N LEU A 184 16.79 0.33 2.15
CA LEU A 184 17.38 0.84 0.90
C LEU A 184 16.42 1.79 0.17
N LEU A 185 15.12 1.47 0.11
CA LEU A 185 14.11 2.34 -0.48
C LEU A 185 14.05 3.69 0.25
N VAL A 186 13.92 3.67 1.58
CA VAL A 186 13.90 4.90 2.39
C VAL A 186 15.20 5.69 2.22
N PHE A 187 16.35 5.02 2.18
CA PHE A 187 17.64 5.66 1.94
C PHE A 187 17.67 6.39 0.58
N PHE A 188 17.23 5.75 -0.50
CA PHE A 188 17.19 6.38 -1.83
C PHE A 188 16.24 7.58 -1.86
N ILE A 189 15.05 7.47 -1.27
CA ILE A 189 14.08 8.57 -1.15
C ILE A 189 14.73 9.75 -0.42
N VAL A 190 15.26 9.55 0.78
CA VAL A 190 15.86 10.62 1.59
C VAL A 190 17.04 11.26 0.87
N ASN A 191 17.90 10.47 0.23
CA ASN A 191 19.03 10.97 -0.53
C ASN A 191 18.58 11.85 -1.70
N ARG A 192 17.56 11.45 -2.46
CA ARG A 192 17.04 12.23 -3.59
C ARG A 192 16.33 13.50 -3.15
N VAL A 193 15.48 13.42 -2.13
CA VAL A 193 14.78 14.58 -1.56
C VAL A 193 15.77 15.62 -1.01
N ARG A 194 16.86 15.19 -0.36
CA ARG A 194 17.89 16.12 0.11
C ARG A 194 18.64 16.78 -1.03
N LYS A 195 18.92 16.04 -2.12
CA LYS A 195 19.58 16.61 -3.31
C LYS A 195 18.70 17.58 -4.09
N SER A 196 17.37 17.45 -4.02
CA SER A 196 16.45 18.45 -4.57
C SER A 196 16.39 19.74 -3.72
N GLY A 197 17.11 19.81 -2.60
CA GLY A 197 17.13 20.98 -1.71
C GLY A 197 16.02 21.01 -0.66
N ALA A 198 15.22 19.94 -0.53
CA ALA A 198 14.21 19.82 0.52
C ALA A 198 14.77 19.17 1.79
N ARG A 199 14.10 19.39 2.92
CA ARG A 199 14.48 18.78 4.21
C ARG A 199 13.66 17.53 4.45
N VAL A 200 14.16 16.65 5.33
CA VAL A 200 13.41 15.44 5.75
C VAL A 200 12.07 15.79 6.41
N LYS A 201 11.96 16.96 7.05
CA LYS A 201 10.67 17.43 7.56
C LYS A 201 9.64 17.73 6.47
N ASP A 202 10.09 18.12 5.27
CA ASP A 202 9.21 18.42 4.14
C ASP A 202 8.70 17.11 3.50
N LEU A 203 9.46 16.01 3.64
CA LEU A 203 9.04 14.65 3.28
C LEU A 203 8.00 14.09 4.27
N LEU A 204 8.23 14.26 5.58
CA LEU A 204 7.42 13.61 6.61
C LEU A 204 6.23 14.45 7.08
N GLY A 205 6.32 15.78 6.98
CA GLY A 205 5.29 16.69 7.47
C GLY A 205 5.26 16.87 8.99
N PHE A 206 6.28 16.37 9.69
CA PHE A 206 6.50 16.61 11.11
C PHE A 206 8.00 16.53 11.42
N THR A 207 8.39 17.00 12.60
CA THR A 207 9.76 16.86 13.11
C THR A 207 9.82 15.74 14.13
N TRP A 208 10.75 14.79 13.98
CA TRP A 208 10.94 13.65 14.90
C TRP A 208 11.06 14.02 16.38
N ARG A 209 11.50 15.26 16.69
CA ARG A 209 11.63 15.77 18.06
C ARG A 209 10.28 16.07 18.73
N LYS A 210 9.18 16.17 17.98
CA LYS A 210 7.83 16.47 18.49
C LYS A 210 6.81 15.65 17.70
N ILE A 211 6.64 14.38 18.07
CA ILE A 211 5.59 13.52 17.52
C ILE A 211 4.23 14.06 18.02
N PRO A 212 3.36 14.59 17.14
CA PRO A 212 2.08 15.12 17.59
C PRO A 212 1.13 13.93 17.81
N LEU A 213 0.81 13.62 19.07
CA LEU A 213 -0.21 12.60 19.42
C LEU A 213 -1.56 12.86 18.73
N ARG A 214 -1.82 14.12 18.38
CA ARG A 214 -2.96 14.54 17.58
C ARG A 214 -2.98 13.93 16.16
N GLU A 215 -1.84 13.73 15.51
CA GLU A 215 -1.81 13.09 14.19
C GLU A 215 -2.18 11.61 14.30
N ILE A 216 -1.66 10.93 15.32
CA ILE A 216 -1.98 9.53 15.61
C ILE A 216 -3.48 9.38 15.88
N SER A 217 -4.05 10.22 16.75
CA SER A 217 -5.48 10.15 17.06
C SER A 217 -6.36 10.47 15.85
N VAL A 218 -5.99 11.44 15.01
CA VAL A 218 -6.71 11.74 13.78
C VAL A 218 -6.62 10.56 12.80
N GLY A 219 -5.47 9.91 12.66
CA GLY A 219 -5.31 8.71 11.84
C GLY A 219 -6.22 7.56 12.29
N PHE A 220 -6.20 7.24 13.59
CA PHE A 220 -7.07 6.24 14.20
C PHE A 220 -8.57 6.55 14.01
N LEU A 221 -9.00 7.79 14.30
CA LEU A 221 -10.40 8.20 14.14
C LEU A 221 -10.84 8.18 12.67
N THR A 222 -9.94 8.52 11.74
CA THR A 222 -10.22 8.45 10.30
C THR A 222 -10.40 7.00 9.88
N TYR A 223 -9.59 6.07 10.39
CA TYR A 223 -9.79 4.63 10.14
C TYR A 223 -11.18 4.16 10.61
N LEU A 224 -11.56 4.50 11.84
CA LEU A 224 -12.88 4.14 12.38
C LEU A 224 -14.02 4.70 11.51
N ALA A 225 -13.88 5.92 11.00
CA ALA A 225 -14.88 6.54 10.13
C ALA A 225 -15.00 5.83 8.77
N ILE A 226 -13.88 5.40 8.16
CA ILE A 226 -13.93 4.71 6.85
C ILE A 226 -14.32 3.23 6.97
N LEU A 227 -14.13 2.61 8.13
CA LEU A 227 -14.33 1.17 8.32
C LEU A 227 -15.74 0.68 7.90
N PRO A 228 -16.86 1.36 8.23
CA PRO A 228 -18.18 0.94 7.75
C PRO A 228 -18.29 0.89 6.22
N ALA A 229 -17.65 1.84 5.51
CA ALA A 229 -17.66 1.86 4.05
C ALA A 229 -16.81 0.72 3.47
N VAL A 230 -15.64 0.43 4.07
CA VAL A 230 -14.78 -0.69 3.68
C VAL A 230 -15.50 -2.03 3.91
N LEU A 231 -16.13 -2.22 5.07
CA LEU A 231 -16.90 -3.44 5.37
C LEU A 231 -18.14 -3.59 4.47
N GLY A 232 -18.86 -2.50 4.20
CA GLY A 232 -20.00 -2.51 3.27
C GLY A 232 -19.58 -2.90 1.85
N LEU A 233 -18.47 -2.33 1.36
CA LEU A 233 -17.90 -2.73 0.07
C LEU A 233 -17.47 -4.19 0.07
N LEU A 234 -16.83 -4.67 1.12
CA LEU A 234 -16.43 -6.08 1.25
C LEU A 234 -17.65 -7.02 1.21
N MET A 235 -18.74 -6.68 1.93
CA MET A 235 -19.98 -7.44 1.90
C MET A 235 -20.58 -7.51 0.48
N VAL A 236 -20.57 -6.38 -0.25
CA VAL A 236 -21.02 -6.35 -1.66
C VAL A 236 -20.13 -7.24 -2.52
N LEU A 237 -18.81 -7.17 -2.37
CA LEU A 237 -17.87 -8.00 -3.15
C LEU A 237 -18.03 -9.48 -2.85
N VAL A 238 -18.19 -9.88 -1.59
CA VAL A 238 -18.48 -11.27 -1.18
C VAL A 238 -19.81 -11.74 -1.77
N TYR A 239 -20.86 -10.91 -1.70
CA TYR A 239 -22.15 -11.23 -2.30
C TYR A 239 -22.06 -11.47 -3.81
N LEU A 240 -21.35 -10.59 -4.53
CA LEU A 240 -21.12 -10.75 -5.97
C LEU A 240 -20.28 -11.99 -6.26
N SER A 241 -19.23 -12.24 -5.48
CA SER A 241 -18.38 -13.43 -5.57
C SER A 241 -19.21 -14.71 -5.51
N ASN A 242 -20.08 -14.81 -4.51
CA ASN A 242 -20.98 -15.96 -4.32
C ASN A 242 -21.99 -16.09 -5.46
N LYS A 243 -22.53 -14.97 -5.95
CA LYS A 243 -23.46 -14.96 -7.09
C LYS A 243 -22.81 -15.44 -8.38
N PHE A 244 -21.54 -15.10 -8.61
CA PHE A 244 -20.78 -15.48 -9.79
C PHE A 244 -19.92 -16.74 -9.61
N SER A 245 -20.05 -17.45 -8.48
CA SER A 245 -19.21 -18.62 -8.12
C SER A 245 -17.70 -18.36 -8.26
N TYR A 246 -17.30 -17.12 -8.01
CA TYR A 246 -15.90 -16.72 -7.93
C TYR A 246 -15.38 -17.05 -6.53
N GLN A 247 -14.23 -17.69 -6.44
CA GLN A 247 -13.53 -17.90 -5.17
C GLN A 247 -12.35 -16.93 -5.09
N PRO A 248 -12.40 -15.96 -4.16
CA PRO A 248 -11.32 -15.00 -4.03
C PRO A 248 -10.05 -15.71 -3.54
N PRO A 249 -8.88 -15.40 -4.11
CA PRO A 249 -7.63 -15.95 -3.62
C PRO A 249 -7.37 -15.49 -2.18
N PRO A 250 -6.78 -16.34 -1.33
CA PRO A 250 -6.43 -15.94 0.04
C PRO A 250 -5.46 -14.76 0.00
N HIS A 251 -5.57 -13.88 0.98
CA HIS A 251 -4.69 -12.73 1.09
C HIS A 251 -3.23 -13.18 1.29
N PRO A 252 -2.22 -12.63 0.60
CA PRO A 252 -0.83 -13.10 0.68
C PRO A 252 -0.28 -13.19 2.12
N LEU A 253 -0.65 -12.23 2.98
CA LEU A 253 -0.29 -12.23 4.41
C LEU A 253 -0.78 -13.47 5.16
N VAL A 254 -1.93 -14.04 4.80
CA VAL A 254 -2.47 -15.24 5.45
C VAL A 254 -1.52 -16.42 5.24
N ASN A 255 -1.10 -16.64 4.00
CA ASN A 255 -0.20 -17.75 3.67
C ASN A 255 1.17 -17.58 4.33
N LEU A 256 1.67 -16.34 4.36
CA LEU A 256 2.93 -16.01 5.03
C LEU A 256 2.86 -16.39 6.51
N PHE A 257 1.86 -15.90 7.24
CA PHE A 257 1.73 -16.16 8.67
C PHE A 257 1.43 -17.64 8.99
N MET A 258 0.64 -18.34 8.17
CA MET A 258 0.43 -19.77 8.36
C MET A 258 1.73 -20.56 8.25
N SER A 259 2.63 -20.16 7.34
CA SER A 259 3.93 -20.81 7.16
C SER A 259 4.93 -20.46 8.27
N GLU A 260 4.92 -19.23 8.77
CA GLU A 260 5.87 -18.75 9.78
C GLU A 260 5.57 -19.28 11.19
N GLU A 261 4.29 -19.43 11.53
CA GLU A 261 3.86 -19.92 12.86
C GLU A 261 4.38 -21.33 13.15
N ALA A 262 4.44 -22.18 12.12
CA ALA A 262 4.93 -23.55 12.23
C ALA A 262 6.42 -23.63 12.60
N ASN A 263 7.18 -22.54 12.48
CA ASN A 263 8.63 -22.55 12.62
C ASN A 263 9.13 -21.96 13.95
N SER A 264 8.70 -20.76 14.34
CA SER A 264 9.18 -20.12 15.59
C SER A 264 8.31 -18.93 16.04
N PRO A 265 7.94 -18.84 17.34
CA PRO A 265 7.23 -17.69 17.90
C PRO A 265 7.98 -16.35 17.74
N ILE A 266 9.32 -16.37 17.76
CA ILE A 266 10.14 -15.15 17.61
C ILE A 266 10.06 -14.64 16.17
N ILE A 267 10.16 -15.54 15.19
CA ILE A 267 10.07 -15.20 13.77
C ILE A 267 8.68 -14.66 13.46
N MET A 268 7.63 -15.27 14.00
CA MET A 268 6.26 -14.74 13.91
C MET A 268 6.18 -13.32 14.48
N GLY A 269 6.71 -13.08 15.68
CA GLY A 269 6.72 -11.75 16.30
C GLY A 269 7.42 -10.69 15.43
N LEU A 270 8.58 -11.04 14.85
CA LEU A 270 9.31 -10.14 13.94
C LEU A 270 8.53 -9.86 12.65
N SER A 271 7.88 -10.86 12.09
CA SER A 271 7.07 -10.75 10.87
C SER A 271 5.84 -9.87 11.09
N LEU A 272 5.20 -9.98 12.27
CA LEU A 272 4.13 -9.09 12.69
C LEU A 272 4.59 -7.64 12.80
N VAL A 273 5.76 -7.38 13.38
CA VAL A 273 6.34 -6.02 13.43
C VAL A 273 6.63 -5.51 12.02
N LEU A 274 7.17 -6.35 11.14
CA LEU A 274 7.46 -5.96 9.78
C LEU A 274 6.17 -5.60 9.02
N ALA A 275 5.17 -6.47 9.05
CA ALA A 275 3.92 -6.32 8.29
C ALA A 275 2.96 -5.25 8.85
N CYS A 276 2.87 -5.11 10.18
CA CYS A 276 1.92 -4.20 10.82
C CYS A 276 2.51 -2.82 11.11
N LEU A 277 3.84 -2.68 11.16
CA LEU A 277 4.50 -1.43 11.53
C LEU A 277 5.50 -0.95 10.46
N VAL A 278 6.53 -1.74 10.16
CA VAL A 278 7.63 -1.28 9.27
C VAL A 278 7.14 -1.06 7.84
N GLY A 279 6.41 -2.02 7.28
CA GLY A 279 5.81 -1.95 5.94
C GLY A 279 4.94 -0.71 5.79
N PRO A 280 3.90 -0.51 6.63
CA PRO A 280 3.10 0.71 6.61
C PRO A 280 3.94 2.00 6.73
N ILE A 281 4.97 2.04 7.57
CA ILE A 281 5.85 3.22 7.67
C ILE A 281 6.55 3.50 6.33
N VAL A 282 7.18 2.49 5.73
CA VAL A 282 7.93 2.62 4.48
C VAL A 282 6.99 2.98 3.32
N GLU A 283 5.85 2.31 3.25
CA GLU A 283 4.81 2.57 2.26
C GLU A 283 4.28 4.00 2.38
N GLU A 284 3.94 4.49 3.57
CA GLU A 284 3.45 5.87 3.73
C GLU A 284 4.53 6.90 3.41
N ILE A 285 5.81 6.65 3.74
CA ILE A 285 6.92 7.51 3.32
C ILE A 285 7.02 7.55 1.80
N PHE A 286 6.91 6.41 1.12
CA PHE A 286 6.97 6.33 -0.33
C PHE A 286 5.74 6.96 -0.99
N PHE A 287 4.52 6.55 -0.65
CA PHE A 287 3.31 7.00 -1.31
C PHE A 287 2.91 8.43 -0.93
N ARG A 288 2.90 8.77 0.37
CA ARG A 288 2.33 10.04 0.87
C ARG A 288 3.42 11.08 1.05
N GLY A 289 4.57 10.67 1.57
CA GLY A 289 5.72 11.55 1.70
C GLY A 289 6.34 11.91 0.35
N PHE A 290 6.58 10.94 -0.52
CA PHE A 290 7.43 11.13 -1.71
C PHE A 290 6.65 11.21 -3.03
N LEU A 291 5.89 10.18 -3.38
CA LEU A 291 5.24 10.01 -4.69
C LEU A 291 4.09 11.01 -4.90
N TYR A 292 3.13 11.04 -3.99
CA TYR A 292 1.92 11.85 -4.11
C TYR A 292 2.20 13.37 -4.23
N PRO A 293 3.06 13.98 -3.38
CA PRO A 293 3.37 15.42 -3.47
C PRO A 293 4.12 15.80 -4.75
N ALA A 294 4.84 14.87 -5.37
CA ALA A 294 5.46 15.07 -6.67
C ALA A 294 4.44 14.95 -7.80
N ILE A 295 3.63 13.89 -7.84
CA ILE A 295 2.63 13.67 -8.90
C ILE A 295 1.60 14.80 -9.00
N ARG A 296 1.15 15.36 -7.86
CA ARG A 296 0.18 16.47 -7.85
C ARG A 296 0.62 17.73 -8.60
N LYS A 297 1.92 17.87 -8.92
CA LYS A 297 2.44 19.00 -9.72
C LYS A 297 2.02 18.94 -11.20
N TYR A 298 1.61 17.77 -11.70
CA TYR A 298 1.48 17.53 -13.15
C TYR A 298 0.06 17.28 -13.67
N GLY A 299 -0.92 17.15 -12.76
CA GLY A 299 -2.33 16.90 -13.06
C GLY A 299 -3.20 18.16 -13.07
N GLY A 300 -4.46 18.00 -13.50
CA GLY A 300 -5.54 18.99 -13.39
C GLY A 300 -5.62 20.08 -14.47
N THR A 301 -6.15 19.70 -15.63
CA THR A 301 -6.83 20.62 -16.56
C THR A 301 -8.28 20.15 -16.67
N GLY A 302 -9.23 20.78 -15.96
CA GLY A 302 -10.64 20.36 -16.06
C GLY A 302 -11.62 20.76 -14.96
N CYS A 303 -11.44 21.87 -14.24
CA CYS A 303 -12.55 22.46 -13.46
C CYS A 303 -12.70 23.95 -13.87
N PRO A 304 -13.88 24.40 -14.37
CA PRO A 304 -14.08 25.77 -14.86
C PRO A 304 -13.87 26.88 -13.82
N CYS A 305 -13.66 26.56 -12.54
CA CYS A 305 -13.35 27.55 -11.50
C CYS A 305 -11.84 27.84 -11.30
N ALA A 306 -10.95 27.14 -12.01
CA ALA A 306 -9.50 27.34 -11.89
C ALA A 306 -8.91 28.46 -12.78
N THR A 307 -9.77 29.27 -13.41
CA THR A 307 -9.39 30.55 -14.02
C THR A 307 -9.56 31.69 -13.00
N LEU A 308 -9.11 31.50 -11.76
CA LEU A 308 -8.84 32.63 -10.87
C LEU A 308 -7.34 32.89 -10.91
N LYS A 309 -6.95 33.86 -11.75
CA LYS A 309 -5.66 34.57 -11.79
C LYS A 309 -4.54 33.92 -10.97
N ARG A 310 -3.72 33.10 -11.64
CA ARG A 310 -2.32 32.91 -11.25
C ARG A 310 -1.65 34.28 -11.27
N ASN A 311 -1.64 34.97 -10.13
CA ASN A 311 -0.65 36.03 -9.90
C ASN A 311 0.69 35.33 -9.72
N LEU A 312 1.32 35.05 -10.86
CA LEU A 312 2.74 34.77 -11.00
C LEU A 312 3.51 35.92 -10.37
N ILE A 313 3.96 35.74 -9.13
CA ILE A 313 5.19 36.39 -8.68
C ILE A 313 6.30 35.46 -9.18
N LEU A 314 6.81 35.78 -10.37
CA LEU A 314 8.05 35.21 -10.87
C LEU A 314 9.18 35.79 -10.02
N ASP A 315 9.64 35.03 -9.03
CA ASP A 315 10.97 35.21 -8.49
C ASP A 315 11.93 34.39 -9.35
N GLU A 316 12.60 35.05 -10.30
CA GLU A 316 13.58 34.43 -11.21
C GLU A 316 14.82 33.86 -10.46
N SER A 317 14.96 34.11 -9.15
CA SER A 317 16.07 33.61 -8.34
C SER A 317 15.80 32.25 -7.67
N ALA A 318 14.55 31.77 -7.66
CA ALA A 318 14.15 30.57 -6.92
C ALA A 318 13.71 29.43 -7.86
N LYS A 319 14.50 28.35 -7.94
CA LYS A 319 14.16 27.09 -8.63
C LYS A 319 13.00 26.30 -7.98
N THR A 320 12.06 26.97 -7.32
CA THR A 320 11.09 26.37 -6.41
C THR A 320 9.69 26.87 -6.67
N VAL A 321 8.79 25.93 -6.99
CA VAL A 321 7.35 26.18 -6.97
C VAL A 321 6.91 26.23 -5.52
N LEU A 322 6.79 27.43 -4.97
CA LEU A 322 6.12 27.67 -3.70
C LEU A 322 4.62 27.45 -3.93
N ILE A 323 4.08 26.30 -3.54
CA ILE A 323 2.62 26.10 -3.46
C ILE A 323 2.14 26.85 -2.21
N SER A 324 2.01 28.17 -2.34
CA SER A 324 1.33 29.00 -1.35
C SER A 324 -0.13 29.11 -1.76
N ASP A 325 -0.96 28.18 -1.31
CA ASP A 325 -2.40 28.42 -1.26
C ASP A 325 -2.66 29.40 -0.12
N LYS A 326 -2.41 30.69 -0.40
CA LYS A 326 -2.66 31.81 0.52
C LYS A 326 -4.17 32.04 0.77
N TYR A 327 -5.04 31.19 0.19
CA TYR A 327 -6.49 31.22 0.35
C TYR A 327 -7.07 29.81 0.64
N PRO A 328 -7.98 29.68 1.63
CA PRO A 328 -8.42 28.41 2.16
C PRO A 328 -9.50 27.76 1.28
N HIS A 329 -9.11 26.89 0.34
CA HIS A 329 -10.11 26.10 -0.38
C HIS A 329 -10.63 24.96 0.50
N ARG A 330 -11.90 25.04 0.92
CA ARG A 330 -12.65 23.97 1.63
C ARG A 330 -12.56 22.62 0.88
N TYR A 331 -12.60 22.71 -0.44
CA TYR A 331 -12.59 21.58 -1.38
C TYR A 331 -11.19 21.32 -1.94
N LEU A 332 -10.93 20.07 -2.30
CA LEU A 332 -9.74 19.68 -3.05
C LEU A 332 -9.81 20.29 -4.45
N ASN A 333 -8.67 20.77 -4.95
CA ASN A 333 -8.54 21.24 -6.33
C ASN A 333 -8.40 20.06 -7.30
N GLY A 334 -8.56 20.33 -8.61
CA GLY A 334 -8.50 19.28 -9.64
C GLY A 334 -7.17 18.53 -9.69
N ASN A 335 -6.07 19.18 -9.35
CA ASN A 335 -4.74 18.57 -9.31
C ASN A 335 -4.64 17.55 -8.16
N GLN A 336 -5.15 17.91 -6.98
CA GLN A 336 -5.22 17.03 -5.81
C GLN A 336 -6.10 15.82 -6.12
N CYS A 337 -7.32 16.01 -6.62
CA CYS A 337 -8.23 14.90 -6.91
C CYS A 337 -7.65 13.87 -7.90
N TRP A 338 -7.06 14.34 -9.01
CA TRP A 338 -6.43 13.43 -9.97
C TRP A 338 -5.24 12.69 -9.36
N ALA A 339 -4.36 13.39 -8.63
CA ALA A 339 -3.20 12.77 -8.00
C ALA A 339 -3.60 11.75 -6.94
N MET A 340 -4.69 12.00 -6.21
CA MET A 340 -5.24 11.06 -5.23
C MET A 340 -5.67 9.76 -5.90
N VAL A 341 -6.42 9.85 -7.00
CA VAL A 341 -6.87 8.67 -7.76
C VAL A 341 -5.68 7.90 -8.31
N VAL A 342 -4.69 8.57 -8.91
CA VAL A 342 -3.50 7.90 -9.44
C VAL A 342 -2.69 7.23 -8.33
N SER A 343 -2.43 7.94 -7.22
CA SER A 343 -1.67 7.40 -6.10
C SER A 343 -2.38 6.21 -5.44
N ALA A 344 -3.68 6.33 -5.17
CA ALA A 344 -4.49 5.25 -4.61
C ALA A 344 -4.58 4.05 -5.57
N GLY A 345 -4.67 4.29 -6.87
CA GLY A 345 -4.68 3.24 -7.90
C GLY A 345 -3.36 2.47 -7.95
N LEU A 346 -2.23 3.19 -7.94
CA LEU A 346 -0.90 2.57 -7.87
C LEU A 346 -0.71 1.78 -6.57
N PHE A 347 -1.14 2.34 -5.44
CA PHE A 347 -1.11 1.66 -4.14
C PHE A 347 -1.89 0.34 -4.18
N ALA A 348 -3.13 0.35 -4.68
CA ALA A 348 -3.95 -0.85 -4.80
C ALA A 348 -3.41 -1.87 -5.80
N ALA A 349 -2.85 -1.42 -6.93
CA ALA A 349 -2.32 -2.31 -7.97
C ALA A 349 -1.10 -3.13 -7.49
N LEU A 350 -0.28 -2.56 -6.61
CA LEU A 350 0.93 -3.23 -6.09
C LEU A 350 0.62 -4.39 -5.12
N HIS A 351 -0.64 -4.57 -4.71
CA HIS A 351 -1.05 -5.68 -3.85
C HIS A 351 -1.43 -6.95 -4.63
N GLU A 352 -1.38 -6.90 -5.96
CA GLU A 352 -1.52 -8.06 -6.87
C GLU A 352 -2.76 -8.94 -6.63
N ASN A 353 -3.84 -8.36 -6.06
CA ASN A 353 -5.08 -9.06 -5.78
C ASN A 353 -6.28 -8.24 -6.27
N ILE A 354 -6.92 -8.72 -7.34
CA ILE A 354 -8.06 -8.03 -7.96
C ILE A 354 -9.27 -7.93 -7.02
N PHE A 355 -9.49 -8.91 -6.14
CA PHE A 355 -10.60 -8.89 -5.18
C PHE A 355 -10.40 -7.80 -4.12
N SER A 356 -9.16 -7.64 -3.66
CA SER A 356 -8.79 -6.62 -2.67
C SER A 356 -8.55 -5.24 -3.29
N PHE A 357 -8.52 -5.11 -4.62
CA PHE A 357 -8.20 -3.86 -5.30
C PHE A 357 -9.11 -2.71 -4.88
N LEU A 358 -10.44 -2.89 -4.91
CA LEU A 358 -11.38 -1.81 -4.57
C LEU A 358 -11.34 -1.41 -3.09
N PRO A 359 -11.31 -2.34 -2.11
CA PRO A 359 -11.10 -1.99 -0.70
C PRO A 359 -9.78 -1.23 -0.45
N ILE A 360 -8.67 -1.69 -1.04
CA ILE A 360 -7.36 -1.06 -0.88
C ILE A 360 -7.32 0.30 -1.59
N PHE A 361 -7.98 0.43 -2.74
CA PHE A 361 -8.14 1.70 -3.44
C PHE A 361 -8.90 2.73 -2.59
N LEU A 362 -10.00 2.32 -1.95
CA LEU A 362 -10.76 3.18 -1.04
C LEU A 362 -9.91 3.63 0.17
N LEU A 363 -9.15 2.70 0.75
CA LEU A 363 -8.18 3.01 1.80
C LEU A 363 -7.11 4.00 1.31
N GLY A 364 -6.61 3.80 0.09
CA GLY A 364 -5.64 4.67 -0.57
C GLY A 364 -6.17 6.10 -0.74
N LEU A 365 -7.42 6.26 -1.17
CA LEU A 365 -8.10 7.56 -1.27
C LEU A 365 -8.22 8.24 0.10
N ALA A 366 -8.60 7.49 1.14
CA ALA A 366 -8.70 8.02 2.50
C ALA A 366 -7.35 8.51 3.03
N LEU A 367 -6.27 7.76 2.80
CA LEU A 367 -4.92 8.12 3.18
C LEU A 367 -4.45 9.40 2.45
N CYS A 368 -4.71 9.52 1.14
CA CYS A 368 -4.35 10.75 0.41
C CYS A 368 -5.19 11.96 0.86
N TYR A 369 -6.49 11.77 1.14
CA TYR A 369 -7.35 12.83 1.69
C TYR A 369 -6.83 13.29 3.06
N LEU A 370 -6.48 12.34 3.92
CA LEU A 370 -5.92 12.61 5.23
C LEU A 370 -4.60 13.38 5.12
N TYR A 371 -3.71 12.97 4.21
CA TYR A 371 -2.46 13.68 3.95
C TYR A 371 -2.71 15.12 3.47
N GLU A 372 -3.66 15.37 2.56
CA GLU A 372 -3.97 16.72 2.09
C GLU A 372 -4.52 17.64 3.19
N LYS A 373 -5.24 17.09 4.16
CA LYS A 373 -5.73 17.88 5.29
C LYS A 373 -4.64 18.08 6.34
N ARG A 374 -3.84 17.07 6.66
CA ARG A 374 -2.89 17.11 7.77
C ARG A 374 -1.48 17.56 7.36
N SER A 375 -1.12 17.48 6.09
CA SER A 375 0.27 17.65 5.61
C SER A 375 1.24 16.82 6.44
N SER A 376 0.84 15.62 6.88
CA SER A 376 1.58 14.79 7.82
C SER A 376 1.48 13.32 7.42
N VAL A 377 2.64 12.68 7.23
CA VAL A 377 2.74 11.25 6.95
C VAL A 377 2.39 10.44 8.21
N LEU A 378 2.59 10.98 9.42
CA LEU A 378 2.31 10.25 10.66
C LEU A 378 0.82 9.90 10.83
N ALA A 379 -0.08 10.80 10.44
CA ALA A 379 -1.52 10.51 10.48
C ALA A 379 -1.88 9.36 9.54
N CYS A 380 -1.23 9.30 8.38
CA CYS A 380 -1.39 8.24 7.40
C CYS A 380 -0.81 6.92 7.92
N ILE A 381 0.39 6.95 8.52
CA ILE A 381 1.02 5.79 9.18
C ILE A 381 0.09 5.23 10.23
N SER A 382 -0.46 6.08 11.10
CA SER A 382 -1.37 5.62 12.15
C SER A 382 -2.62 4.96 11.58
N LEU A 383 -3.23 5.52 10.53
CA LEU A 383 -4.40 4.93 9.87
C LEU A 383 -4.04 3.54 9.31
N HIS A 384 -2.92 3.44 8.60
CA HIS A 384 -2.49 2.22 7.93
C HIS A 384 -2.04 1.12 8.91
N VAL A 385 -1.26 1.46 9.93
CA VAL A 385 -0.88 0.54 11.01
C VAL A 385 -2.12 -0.04 11.70
N VAL A 386 -3.14 0.79 11.96
CA VAL A 386 -4.41 0.33 12.56
C VAL A 386 -5.14 -0.63 11.62
N HIS A 387 -5.18 -0.34 10.32
CA HIS A 387 -5.77 -1.24 9.33
C HIS A 387 -5.09 -2.62 9.33
N ASN A 388 -3.77 -2.65 9.16
CA ASN A 388 -3.02 -3.91 9.10
C ASN A 388 -3.11 -4.68 10.42
N SER A 389 -2.95 -3.99 11.55
CA SER A 389 -3.00 -4.63 12.87
C SER A 389 -4.37 -5.26 13.16
N LEU A 390 -5.47 -4.59 12.78
CA LEU A 390 -6.81 -5.15 12.95
C LEU A 390 -7.09 -6.29 11.98
N PHE A 391 -6.64 -6.20 10.73
CA PHE A 391 -6.78 -7.28 9.76
C PHE A 391 -6.03 -8.54 10.20
N VAL A 392 -4.77 -8.40 10.59
CA VAL A 392 -3.93 -9.50 11.06
C VAL A 392 -4.45 -10.05 12.39
N GLY A 393 -4.85 -9.18 13.33
CA GLY A 393 -5.46 -9.61 14.60
C GLY A 393 -6.75 -10.40 14.38
N TYR A 394 -7.61 -9.97 13.47
CA TYR A 394 -8.82 -10.70 13.09
C TYR A 394 -8.48 -12.07 12.48
N PHE A 395 -7.48 -12.13 11.60
CA PHE A 395 -7.02 -13.38 11.00
C PHE A 395 -6.59 -14.42 12.06
N PHE A 396 -5.68 -14.07 12.96
CA PHE A 396 -5.22 -15.00 14.01
C PHE A 396 -6.34 -15.41 14.96
N LEU A 397 -7.24 -14.48 15.26
CA LEU A 397 -8.38 -14.79 16.11
C LEU A 397 -9.32 -15.80 15.45
N VAL A 398 -9.67 -15.61 14.17
CA VAL A 398 -10.48 -16.59 13.42
C VAL A 398 -9.74 -17.92 13.30
N LYS A 399 -8.44 -17.90 13.00
CA LYS A 399 -7.62 -19.12 12.93
C LYS A 399 -7.69 -19.92 14.24
N ASN A 400 -7.45 -19.27 15.38
CA ASN A 400 -7.50 -19.90 16.71
C ASN A 400 -8.88 -20.49 17.05
N LEU A 401 -9.96 -19.99 16.44
CA LEU A 401 -11.30 -20.57 16.60
C LEU A 401 -11.53 -21.78 15.68
N LEU A 402 -10.80 -21.86 14.56
CA LEU A 402 -10.95 -22.89 13.54
C LEU A 402 -9.97 -24.05 13.68
N THR A 403 -8.84 -23.88 14.38
CA THR A 403 -7.91 -24.95 14.76
C THR A 403 -8.27 -25.47 16.13
#